data_AF-A0AAD9Q1I0-F1
#
_entry.id   AF-A0AAD9Q1I0-F1
#
_cell.length_a   1.000
_cell.length_b   1.000
_cell.length_c   1.000
_cell.angle_alpha   90.00
_cell.angle_beta   90.00
_cell.angle_gamma   90.00
#
_symmetry.space_group_name_H-M   'P 1'
#
loop_
_entity.id
_entity.type
_entity.pdbx_description
1 polymer ?
#
loop_
_entity_poly.entity_id
_entity_poly.type
_entity_poly.pdbx_seq_one_letter_code
_entity_poly.pdbx_strand_id
1 'polypeptide(L)'
;MAKRHKPNKETDTKAKLTKEVFAVVVETRDDVDEVLEKHTFWRVIRSSAWIMCYKCYNPDLFTADLATNSDQLLSIFSEEDINHKLATFNDTFLSTLDTHAPIKTIRIRSRPCPRITPEIKDQMTSRAQLFRCYRQSRNADDWRAYKEARRSVKQLLKNAVCDYICREVQLHKDNPGSLWKIIHTCIPSKEKESPVYSRDTELVANNFKQLFVSVGRNAAQTAAQLAIVNDINTSDTSLFSPPTI
;
A
#
# COMPACT_ATOMS: atom_id res chain seq x y z
N MET A 1 38.22 37.97 -1.38
CA MET A 1 37.14 38.90 -0.96
C MET A 1 35.83 38.51 -1.65
N ALA A 2 34.93 37.80 -0.96
CA ALA A 2 33.64 37.40 -1.51
C ALA A 2 32.60 38.51 -1.26
N LYS A 3 32.17 39.20 -2.31
CA LYS A 3 31.12 40.23 -2.24
C LYS A 3 29.79 39.56 -1.88
N ARG A 4 29.25 39.89 -0.69
CA ARG A 4 27.88 39.52 -0.30
C ARG A 4 26.89 40.17 -1.28
N HIS A 5 26.16 39.34 -2.01
CA HIS A 5 25.08 39.74 -2.91
C HIS A 5 23.98 40.42 -2.06
N LYS A 6 23.68 41.70 -2.32
CA LYS A 6 22.57 42.39 -1.65
C LYS A 6 21.25 41.75 -2.11
N PRO A 7 20.31 41.47 -1.19
CA PRO A 7 19.02 40.91 -1.57
C PRO A 7 18.26 41.90 -2.45
N ASN A 8 17.87 41.43 -3.64
CA ASN A 8 17.06 42.19 -4.59
C ASN A 8 15.63 42.31 -4.02
N LYS A 9 14.97 43.47 -4.14
CA LYS A 9 13.58 43.67 -3.68
C LYS A 9 12.63 42.62 -4.28
N GLU A 10 12.94 42.12 -5.46
CA GLU A 10 12.18 41.06 -6.14
C GLU A 10 12.37 39.66 -5.51
N THR A 11 13.54 39.37 -4.92
CA THR A 11 13.77 38.10 -4.22
C THR A 11 13.03 38.05 -2.89
N ASP A 12 12.89 39.20 -2.23
CA ASP A 12 12.22 39.31 -0.94
C ASP A 12 10.68 39.26 -1.09
N THR A 13 10.15 39.88 -2.16
CA THR A 13 8.72 39.74 -2.51
C THR A 13 8.37 38.33 -2.96
N LYS A 14 9.23 37.66 -3.75
CA LYS A 14 9.05 36.23 -4.11
C LYS A 14 9.13 35.32 -2.89
N ALA A 15 10.04 35.58 -1.94
CA ALA A 15 10.14 34.84 -0.68
C ALA A 15 8.91 35.05 0.22
N LYS A 16 8.33 36.26 0.21
CA LYS A 16 7.12 36.57 0.97
C LYS A 16 5.88 35.93 0.37
N LEU A 17 5.72 36.00 -0.96
CA LEU A 17 4.68 35.29 -1.71
C LEU A 17 4.77 33.78 -1.56
N THR A 18 5.97 33.20 -1.60
CA THR A 18 6.13 31.76 -1.35
C THR A 18 5.80 31.40 0.08
N LYS A 19 6.21 32.19 1.09
CA LYS A 19 5.80 31.97 2.48
C LYS A 19 4.29 32.09 2.69
N GLU A 20 3.62 33.06 2.06
CA GLU A 20 2.16 33.19 2.11
C GLU A 20 1.46 32.04 1.39
N VAL A 21 1.94 31.62 0.22
CA VAL A 21 1.41 30.46 -0.50
C VAL A 21 1.59 29.18 0.35
N PHE A 22 2.75 29.01 0.99
CA PHE A 22 2.98 27.89 1.90
C PHE A 22 2.12 27.98 3.17
N ALA A 23 1.92 29.17 3.76
CA ALA A 23 1.05 29.36 4.91
C ALA A 23 -0.42 29.05 4.58
N VAL A 24 -0.92 29.53 3.44
CA VAL A 24 -2.26 29.21 2.93
C VAL A 24 -2.40 27.71 2.61
N VAL A 25 -1.35 27.07 2.07
CA VAL A 25 -1.36 25.62 1.81
C VAL A 25 -1.34 24.82 3.12
N VAL A 26 -0.59 25.26 4.13
CA VAL A 26 -0.50 24.62 5.45
C VAL A 26 -1.80 24.78 6.24
N GLU A 27 -2.48 25.93 6.15
CA GLU A 27 -3.82 26.15 6.74
C GLU A 27 -4.94 25.36 6.05
N THR A 28 -4.70 24.79 4.86
CA THR A 28 -5.69 23.95 4.16
C THR A 28 -5.52 22.45 4.41
N ARG A 29 -4.49 22.02 5.13
CA ARG A 29 -4.36 20.63 5.60
C ARG A 29 -5.09 20.45 6.93
N ASP A 30 -6.40 20.46 6.84
CA ASP A 30 -7.29 20.13 7.96
C ASP A 30 -7.35 18.62 8.19
N ASP A 31 -7.68 18.21 9.43
CA ASP A 31 -7.89 16.82 9.88
C ASP A 31 -8.73 15.96 8.92
N VAL A 32 -9.61 16.58 8.12
CA VAL A 32 -10.43 15.86 7.13
C VAL A 32 -9.61 15.39 5.95
N ASP A 33 -8.73 16.25 5.42
CA ASP A 33 -7.85 15.87 4.32
C ASP A 33 -6.83 14.84 4.80
N GLU A 34 -6.41 14.94 6.07
CA GLU A 34 -5.62 13.90 6.75
C GLU A 34 -6.41 12.59 6.96
N VAL A 35 -7.68 12.65 7.37
CA VAL A 35 -8.57 11.46 7.50
C VAL A 35 -8.86 10.84 6.14
N LEU A 36 -9.06 11.66 5.09
CA LEU A 36 -9.24 11.20 3.72
C LEU A 36 -7.94 10.62 3.14
N GLU A 37 -6.77 11.14 3.54
CA GLU A 37 -5.46 10.59 3.14
C GLU A 37 -5.09 9.32 3.90
N LYS A 38 -5.35 9.24 5.21
CA LYS A 38 -5.07 8.10 6.09
C LYS A 38 -5.96 6.90 5.80
N HIS A 39 -7.23 7.14 5.46
CA HIS A 39 -8.09 6.07 4.99
C HIS A 39 -7.85 5.83 3.49
N THR A 40 -7.02 4.83 3.19
CA THR A 40 -6.72 4.29 1.83
C THR A 40 -7.97 4.03 0.97
N PHE A 41 -9.12 3.93 1.61
CA PHE A 41 -10.44 3.77 1.03
C PHE A 41 -10.90 4.92 0.11
N TRP A 42 -10.47 6.17 0.37
CA TRP A 42 -10.84 7.35 -0.42
C TRP A 42 -9.90 7.57 -1.61
N ARG A 43 -8.70 6.99 -1.55
CA ARG A 43 -7.78 6.97 -2.68
C ARG A 43 -8.29 5.89 -3.63
N VAL A 44 -8.92 6.31 -4.73
CA VAL A 44 -8.95 5.47 -5.92
C VAL A 44 -7.50 5.35 -6.35
N ILE A 45 -6.80 4.35 -5.80
CA ILE A 45 -5.48 3.99 -6.28
C ILE A 45 -5.74 3.54 -7.72
N ARG A 46 -5.43 4.42 -8.67
CA ARG A 46 -5.40 4.10 -10.08
C ARG A 46 -4.14 3.26 -10.30
N SER A 47 -4.15 2.05 -9.74
CA SER A 47 -3.11 1.07 -10.00
C SER A 47 -3.50 0.35 -11.27
N SER A 48 -2.63 0.46 -12.27
CA SER A 48 -2.61 -0.47 -13.39
C SER A 48 -1.76 -1.66 -13.00
N ALA A 49 -2.27 -2.86 -13.22
CA ALA A 49 -1.50 -4.08 -13.10
C ALA A 49 -1.45 -4.77 -14.47
N TRP A 50 -0.31 -5.40 -14.74
CA TRP A 50 -0.12 -6.28 -15.87
C TRP A 50 -0.54 -7.68 -15.42
N ILE A 51 -1.55 -8.25 -16.07
CA ILE A 51 -2.03 -9.60 -15.76
C ILE A 51 -2.12 -10.43 -17.04
N MET A 52 -1.68 -11.67 -16.96
CA MET A 52 -1.84 -12.65 -18.02
C MET A 52 -3.32 -13.08 -18.10
N CYS A 53 -3.94 -12.93 -19.27
CA CYS A 53 -5.39 -13.09 -19.40
C CYS A 53 -5.78 -14.51 -19.83
N TYR A 54 -6.12 -15.35 -18.86
CA TYR A 54 -6.56 -16.74 -19.10
C TYR A 54 -8.04 -16.90 -19.48
N LYS A 55 -8.78 -15.80 -19.72
CA LYS A 55 -10.23 -15.85 -19.96
C LYS A 55 -10.62 -16.70 -21.18
N CYS A 56 -9.76 -16.73 -22.19
CA CYS A 56 -9.95 -17.51 -23.41
C CYS A 56 -8.85 -18.58 -23.59
N TYR A 57 -8.12 -18.92 -22.52
CA TYR A 57 -7.04 -19.89 -22.61
C TYR A 57 -7.60 -21.29 -22.86
N ASN A 58 -7.09 -21.95 -23.89
CA ASN A 58 -7.39 -23.34 -24.20
C ASN A 58 -6.09 -24.16 -24.14
N PRO A 59 -5.96 -25.11 -23.21
CA PRO A 59 -4.73 -25.89 -23.05
C PRO A 59 -4.43 -26.78 -24.27
N ASP A 60 -5.45 -27.29 -24.95
CA ASP A 60 -5.27 -28.18 -26.11
C ASP A 60 -4.70 -27.40 -27.30
N LEU A 61 -5.24 -26.20 -27.55
CA LEU A 61 -4.73 -25.32 -28.61
C LEU A 61 -3.33 -24.79 -28.29
N PHE A 62 -3.08 -24.41 -27.03
CA PHE A 62 -1.75 -24.00 -26.58
C PHE A 62 -0.72 -25.11 -26.79
N THR A 63 -1.06 -26.34 -26.44
CA THR A 63 -0.15 -27.50 -26.60
C THR A 63 0.09 -27.81 -28.07
N ALA A 64 -0.94 -27.72 -28.92
CA ALA A 64 -0.81 -27.91 -30.36
C ALA A 64 0.08 -26.84 -31.01
N ASP A 65 -0.10 -25.56 -30.66
CA ASP A 65 0.72 -24.47 -31.17
C ASP A 65 2.16 -24.54 -30.64
N LEU A 66 2.34 -24.96 -29.39
CA LEU A 66 3.68 -25.19 -28.82
C LEU A 66 4.39 -26.34 -29.54
N ALA A 67 3.66 -27.42 -29.86
CA ALA A 67 4.18 -28.54 -30.64
C ALA A 67 4.53 -28.15 -32.09
N THR A 68 3.80 -27.18 -32.66
CA THR A 68 4.11 -26.62 -33.99
C THR A 68 5.46 -25.88 -33.98
N ASN A 69 5.85 -25.29 -32.85
CA ASN A 69 7.15 -24.65 -32.66
C ASN A 69 8.24 -25.61 -32.12
N SER A 70 8.02 -26.92 -32.19
CA SER A 70 8.94 -27.92 -31.65
C SER A 70 10.34 -27.84 -32.27
N ASP A 71 10.46 -27.52 -33.56
CA ASP A 71 11.77 -27.38 -34.23
C ASP A 71 12.65 -26.29 -33.59
N GLN A 72 12.05 -25.15 -33.21
CA GLN A 72 12.76 -24.10 -32.50
C GLN A 72 13.16 -24.53 -31.08
N LEU A 73 12.29 -25.23 -30.36
CA LEU A 73 12.63 -25.76 -29.04
C LEU A 73 13.72 -26.82 -29.12
N LEU A 74 13.72 -27.66 -30.15
CA LEU A 74 14.75 -28.69 -30.36
C LEU A 74 16.10 -28.09 -30.74
N SER A 75 16.13 -26.91 -31.38
CA SER A 75 17.37 -26.18 -31.68
C SER A 75 18.19 -25.85 -30.42
N ILE A 76 17.56 -25.75 -29.25
CA ILE A 76 18.21 -25.50 -27.96
C ILE A 76 19.28 -26.57 -27.65
N PHE A 77 19.07 -27.82 -28.07
CA PHE A 77 20.03 -28.91 -27.81
C PHE A 77 21.31 -28.78 -28.61
N SER A 78 21.27 -28.07 -29.75
CA SER A 78 22.42 -27.84 -30.62
C SER A 78 23.25 -26.62 -30.19
N GLU A 79 22.71 -25.75 -29.35
CA GLU A 79 23.36 -24.50 -28.95
C GLU A 79 24.37 -24.70 -27.81
N GLU A 80 25.50 -23.99 -27.82
CA GLU A 80 26.53 -24.13 -26.76
C GLU A 80 26.33 -23.13 -25.61
N ASP A 81 25.89 -21.90 -25.92
CA ASP A 81 25.70 -20.85 -24.91
C ASP A 81 24.37 -21.02 -24.16
N ILE A 82 24.46 -21.10 -22.84
CA ILE A 82 23.33 -21.17 -21.92
C ILE A 82 22.39 -19.96 -22.07
N ASN A 83 22.93 -18.77 -22.34
CA ASN A 83 22.10 -17.57 -22.52
C ASN A 83 21.25 -17.68 -23.79
N HIS A 84 21.83 -18.19 -24.88
CA HIS A 84 21.11 -18.41 -26.13
C HIS A 84 20.05 -19.50 -25.98
N LYS A 85 20.36 -20.61 -25.29
CA LYS A 85 19.38 -21.65 -24.94
C LYS A 85 18.16 -21.08 -24.20
N LEU A 86 18.43 -20.26 -23.17
CA LEU A 86 17.38 -19.65 -22.36
C LEU A 86 16.56 -18.62 -23.16
N ALA A 87 17.22 -17.83 -24.01
CA ALA A 87 16.54 -16.88 -24.89
C ALA A 87 15.60 -17.60 -25.85
N THR A 88 16.07 -18.63 -26.57
CA THR A 88 15.25 -19.42 -27.49
C THR A 88 14.06 -20.06 -26.78
N PHE A 89 14.27 -20.66 -25.60
CA PHE A 89 13.17 -21.22 -24.82
C PHE A 89 12.13 -20.15 -24.46
N ASN A 90 12.58 -19.03 -23.89
CA ASN A 90 11.69 -17.97 -23.45
C ASN A 90 10.94 -17.35 -24.64
N ASP A 91 11.61 -17.10 -25.76
CA ASP A 91 11.01 -16.49 -26.94
C ASP A 91 9.93 -17.41 -27.53
N THR A 92 10.22 -18.70 -27.73
CA THR A 92 9.25 -19.65 -28.27
C THR A 92 8.09 -19.90 -27.31
N PHE A 93 8.37 -20.06 -26.01
CA PHE A 93 7.34 -20.31 -25.01
C PHE A 93 6.46 -19.08 -24.77
N LEU A 94 7.06 -17.91 -24.56
CA LEU A 94 6.33 -16.67 -24.26
C LEU A 94 5.55 -16.15 -25.47
N SER A 95 6.07 -16.28 -26.70
CA SER A 95 5.31 -15.89 -27.91
C SER A 95 4.06 -16.77 -28.11
N THR A 96 4.19 -18.07 -27.88
CA THR A 96 3.05 -18.99 -27.89
C THR A 96 2.08 -18.63 -26.76
N LEU A 97 2.59 -18.39 -25.56
CA LEU A 97 1.78 -18.04 -24.39
C LEU A 97 1.04 -16.69 -24.57
N ASP A 98 1.68 -15.68 -25.16
CA ASP A 98 1.07 -14.38 -25.42
C ASP A 98 -0.08 -14.46 -26.44
N THR A 99 -0.04 -15.44 -27.35
CA THR A 99 -1.13 -15.71 -28.30
C THR A 99 -2.37 -16.26 -27.58
N HIS A 100 -2.17 -17.16 -26.62
CA HIS A 100 -3.26 -17.86 -25.91
C HIS A 100 -3.73 -17.18 -24.62
N ALA A 101 -2.83 -16.44 -23.97
CA ALA A 101 -3.05 -15.77 -22.70
C ALA A 101 -2.33 -14.41 -22.67
N PRO A 102 -2.68 -13.44 -23.53
CA PRO A 102 -1.98 -12.18 -23.66
C PRO A 102 -1.93 -11.40 -22.35
N ILE A 103 -0.80 -10.74 -22.08
CA ILE A 103 -0.67 -9.78 -20.99
C ILE A 103 -1.59 -8.59 -21.27
N LYS A 104 -2.51 -8.33 -20.34
CA LYS A 104 -3.42 -7.18 -20.40
C LYS A 104 -3.18 -6.24 -19.24
N THR A 105 -3.17 -4.96 -19.53
CA THR A 105 -3.19 -3.92 -18.51
C THR A 105 -4.61 -3.79 -17.97
N ILE A 106 -4.82 -4.25 -16.73
CA ILE A 106 -6.10 -4.05 -16.05
C ILE A 106 -5.99 -2.85 -15.12
N ARG A 107 -7.09 -2.10 -15.05
CA ARG A 107 -7.24 -1.05 -14.05
C ARG A 107 -7.84 -1.66 -12.80
N ILE A 108 -7.04 -1.78 -11.74
CA ILE A 108 -7.55 -2.19 -10.44
C ILE A 108 -8.43 -1.05 -9.93
N ARG A 109 -9.74 -1.32 -9.85
CA ARG A 109 -10.68 -0.40 -9.21
C ARG A 109 -10.81 -0.84 -7.76
N SER A 110 -10.56 0.08 -6.82
CA SER A 110 -10.95 -0.13 -5.43
C SER A 110 -12.43 -0.49 -5.39
N ARG A 111 -12.79 -1.49 -4.57
CA ARG A 111 -14.20 -1.84 -4.36
C ARG A 111 -14.96 -0.57 -3.95
N PRO A 112 -16.15 -0.31 -4.51
CA PRO A 112 -16.94 0.83 -4.11
C PRO A 112 -17.17 0.76 -2.61
N CYS A 113 -16.87 1.87 -1.96
CA CYS A 113 -17.17 2.06 -0.56
C CYS A 113 -18.66 1.79 -0.29
N PRO A 114 -19.04 0.84 0.58
CA PRO A 114 -20.44 0.62 0.93
C PRO A 114 -21.08 1.78 1.70
N ARG A 115 -20.27 2.69 2.24
CA ARG A 115 -20.68 3.86 3.03
C ARG A 115 -20.90 5.13 2.18
N ILE A 116 -20.55 5.15 0.89
CA ILE A 116 -20.69 6.32 0.02
C ILE A 116 -21.84 6.05 -0.94
N THR A 117 -22.91 6.79 -0.77
CA THR A 117 -24.03 6.79 -1.71
C THR A 117 -23.74 7.71 -2.91
N PRO A 118 -24.43 7.55 -4.05
CA PRO A 118 -24.32 8.45 -5.19
C PRO A 118 -24.53 9.93 -4.81
N GLU A 119 -25.47 10.20 -3.91
CA GLU A 119 -25.79 11.56 -3.46
C GLU A 119 -24.59 12.21 -2.73
N ILE A 120 -23.85 11.44 -1.93
CA ILE A 120 -22.63 11.93 -1.27
C ILE A 120 -21.56 12.25 -2.33
N LYS A 121 -21.45 11.45 -3.40
CA LYS A 121 -20.51 11.74 -4.49
C LYS A 121 -20.86 13.01 -5.25
N ASP A 122 -22.14 13.26 -5.45
CA ASP A 122 -22.61 14.49 -6.10
C ASP A 122 -22.26 15.72 -5.25
N GLN A 123 -22.44 15.64 -3.93
CA GLN A 123 -22.02 16.68 -3.00
C GLN A 123 -20.49 16.87 -2.98
N MET A 124 -19.72 15.79 -3.03
CA MET A 124 -18.25 15.87 -3.17
C MET A 124 -17.83 16.54 -4.49
N THR A 125 -18.55 16.28 -5.57
CA THR A 125 -18.31 16.86 -6.90
C THR A 125 -18.66 18.34 -6.91
N SER A 126 -19.81 18.73 -6.37
CA SER A 126 -20.23 20.12 -6.21
C SER A 126 -19.21 20.92 -5.37
N ARG A 127 -18.76 20.36 -4.25
CA ARG A 127 -17.67 20.94 -3.44
C ARG A 127 -16.39 21.15 -4.27
N ALA A 128 -16.00 20.19 -5.11
CA ALA A 128 -14.81 20.31 -5.95
C ALA A 128 -14.97 21.37 -7.05
N GLN A 129 -16.18 21.51 -7.60
CA GLN A 129 -16.51 22.58 -8.55
C GLN A 129 -16.41 23.96 -7.88
N LEU A 130 -16.99 24.13 -6.69
CA LEU A 130 -16.89 25.38 -5.92
C LEU A 130 -15.43 25.73 -5.60
N PHE A 131 -14.59 24.75 -5.26
CA PHE A 131 -13.17 24.98 -5.05
C PHE A 131 -12.45 25.43 -6.33
N ARG A 132 -12.82 24.86 -7.48
CA ARG A 132 -12.30 25.27 -8.78
C ARG A 132 -12.70 26.70 -9.12
N CYS A 133 -13.96 27.09 -8.85
CA CYS A 133 -14.44 28.46 -9.02
C CYS A 133 -13.65 29.43 -8.15
N TYR A 134 -13.52 29.15 -6.84
CA TYR A 134 -12.71 29.96 -5.93
C TYR A 134 -11.26 30.10 -6.39
N ARG A 135 -10.64 29.03 -6.91
CA ARG A 135 -9.26 29.10 -7.44
C ARG A 135 -9.12 30.08 -8.61
N GLN A 136 -10.17 30.24 -9.41
CA GLN A 136 -10.20 31.13 -10.57
C GLN A 136 -10.56 32.56 -10.18
N SER A 137 -11.60 32.75 -9.36
CA SER A 137 -12.14 34.08 -9.01
C SER A 137 -11.39 34.76 -7.86
N ARG A 138 -10.90 33.97 -6.88
CA ARG A 138 -10.35 34.42 -5.59
C ARG A 138 -11.31 35.26 -4.76
N ASN A 139 -12.62 35.17 -5.01
CA ASN A 139 -13.64 35.92 -4.29
C ASN A 139 -13.96 35.33 -2.91
N ALA A 140 -14.34 36.20 -1.98
CA ALA A 140 -14.70 35.81 -0.61
C ALA A 140 -16.00 35.00 -0.54
N ASP A 141 -16.96 35.28 -1.42
CA ASP A 141 -18.23 34.55 -1.47
C ASP A 141 -18.06 33.12 -2.00
N ASP A 142 -17.23 32.93 -3.03
CA ASP A 142 -16.88 31.58 -3.53
C ASP A 142 -16.14 30.78 -2.46
N TRP A 143 -15.30 31.44 -1.66
CA TRP A 143 -14.64 30.81 -0.51
C TRP A 143 -15.65 30.40 0.57
N ARG A 144 -16.66 31.24 0.85
CA ARG A 144 -17.74 30.93 1.80
C ARG A 144 -18.55 29.73 1.33
N ALA A 145 -18.98 29.74 0.07
CA ALA A 145 -19.74 28.65 -0.55
C ALA A 145 -18.95 27.33 -0.52
N TYR A 146 -17.66 27.35 -0.87
CA TYR A 146 -16.79 26.18 -0.74
C TYR A 146 -16.71 25.67 0.71
N LYS A 147 -16.53 26.54 1.69
CA LYS A 147 -16.46 26.15 3.11
C LYS A 147 -17.76 25.52 3.61
N GLU A 148 -18.90 26.04 3.21
CA GLU A 148 -20.21 25.48 3.55
C GLU A 148 -20.40 24.10 2.91
N ALA A 149 -20.14 23.97 1.60
CA ALA A 149 -20.19 22.68 0.91
C ALA A 149 -19.23 21.66 1.53
N ARG A 150 -18.03 22.10 1.93
CA ARG A 150 -17.04 21.25 2.61
C ARG A 150 -17.54 20.77 3.97
N ARG A 151 -18.15 21.64 4.78
CA ARG A 151 -18.76 21.27 6.07
C ARG A 151 -19.92 20.29 5.88
N SER A 152 -20.78 20.55 4.89
CA SER A 152 -21.90 19.66 4.54
C SER A 152 -21.40 18.26 4.16
N VAL A 153 -20.43 18.16 3.24
CA VAL A 153 -19.82 16.88 2.85
C VAL A 153 -19.19 16.18 4.05
N LYS A 154 -18.49 16.90 4.93
CA LYS A 154 -17.93 16.33 6.17
C LYS A 154 -19.02 15.70 7.04
N GLN A 155 -20.15 16.38 7.20
CA GLN A 155 -21.25 15.89 8.01
C GLN A 155 -21.93 14.68 7.35
N LEU A 156 -22.17 14.71 6.05
CA LEU A 156 -22.74 13.60 5.29
C LEU A 156 -21.86 12.34 5.40
N LEU A 157 -20.55 12.48 5.27
CA LEU A 157 -19.62 11.37 5.41
C LEU A 157 -19.63 10.78 6.83
N LYS A 158 -19.66 11.63 7.86
CA LYS A 158 -19.78 11.18 9.25
C LYS A 158 -21.07 10.40 9.48
N ASN A 159 -22.20 10.96 9.05
CA ASN A 159 -23.51 10.33 9.19
C ASN A 159 -23.55 8.98 8.48
N ALA A 160 -23.07 8.90 7.24
CA ALA A 160 -23.06 7.66 6.47
C ALA A 160 -22.19 6.56 7.09
N VAL A 161 -21.08 6.94 7.75
CA VAL A 161 -20.26 6.01 8.53
C VAL A 161 -21.03 5.52 9.76
N CYS A 162 -21.65 6.42 10.53
CA CYS A 162 -22.47 6.06 11.67
C CYS A 162 -23.62 5.14 11.28
N ASP A 163 -24.39 5.49 10.24
CA ASP A 163 -25.53 4.71 9.76
C ASP A 163 -25.12 3.32 9.29
N TYR A 164 -23.95 3.19 8.65
CA TYR A 164 -23.39 1.90 8.31
C TYR A 164 -23.05 1.08 9.57
N ILE A 165 -22.31 1.66 10.51
CA ILE A 165 -21.92 0.96 11.75
C ILE A 165 -23.16 0.51 12.53
N CYS A 166 -24.15 1.39 12.71
CA CYS A 166 -25.40 1.07 13.41
C CYS A 166 -26.12 -0.10 12.74
N ARG A 167 -26.21 -0.11 11.40
CA ARG A 167 -26.82 -1.22 10.65
C ARG A 167 -26.06 -2.53 10.83
N GLU A 168 -24.73 -2.51 10.71
CA GLU A 168 -23.91 -3.72 10.85
C GLU A 168 -23.97 -4.30 12.27
N VAL A 169 -23.97 -3.43 13.29
CA VAL A 169 -24.16 -3.85 14.69
C VAL A 169 -25.52 -4.52 14.88
N GLN A 170 -26.57 -3.94 14.30
CA GLN A 170 -27.92 -4.50 14.40
C GLN A 170 -28.04 -5.85 13.68
N LEU A 171 -27.38 -6.00 12.53
CA LEU A 171 -27.34 -7.25 11.75
C LEU A 171 -26.56 -8.37 12.44
N HIS A 172 -25.50 -8.02 13.18
CA HIS A 172 -24.59 -8.98 13.80
C HIS A 172 -24.67 -9.02 15.34
N LYS A 173 -25.76 -8.53 15.92
CA LYS A 173 -25.99 -8.45 17.37
C LYS A 173 -25.74 -9.76 18.14
N ASP A 174 -26.00 -10.90 17.50
CA ASP A 174 -25.88 -12.23 18.12
C ASP A 174 -24.49 -12.87 17.90
N ASN A 175 -23.60 -12.21 17.14
CA ASN A 175 -22.27 -12.72 16.83
C ASN A 175 -21.18 -11.79 17.41
N PRO A 176 -20.60 -12.12 18.58
CA PRO A 176 -19.58 -11.29 19.21
C PRO A 176 -18.32 -11.15 18.35
N GLY A 177 -17.95 -12.17 17.57
CA GLY A 177 -16.79 -12.12 16.69
C GLY A 177 -16.95 -11.11 15.54
N SER A 178 -18.15 -11.03 14.96
CA SER A 178 -18.48 -10.02 13.94
C SER A 178 -18.53 -8.61 14.55
N LEU A 179 -19.10 -8.45 15.74
CA LEU A 179 -19.09 -7.17 16.47
C LEU A 179 -17.67 -6.67 16.76
N TRP A 180 -16.77 -7.56 17.20
CA TRP A 180 -15.37 -7.20 17.41
C TRP A 180 -14.67 -6.72 16.12
N LYS A 181 -14.96 -7.34 14.97
CA LYS A 181 -14.45 -6.86 13.67
C LYS A 181 -14.95 -5.45 13.34
N ILE A 182 -16.22 -5.16 13.61
CA ILE A 182 -16.81 -3.83 13.40
C ILE A 182 -16.13 -2.80 14.32
N ILE A 183 -15.95 -3.12 15.60
CA ILE A 183 -15.27 -2.26 16.59
C ILE A 183 -13.82 -1.98 16.17
N HIS A 184 -13.07 -3.01 15.78
CA HIS A 184 -11.69 -2.84 15.30
C HIS A 184 -11.59 -1.99 14.02
N THR A 185 -12.64 -1.90 13.22
CA THR A 185 -12.68 -1.01 12.05
C THR A 185 -12.84 0.46 12.45
N CYS A 186 -13.37 0.75 13.64
CA CYS A 186 -13.60 2.10 14.15
C CYS A 186 -12.41 2.64 14.95
N ILE A 187 -11.59 1.75 15.51
CA ILE A 187 -10.39 2.12 16.26
C ILE A 187 -9.26 2.36 15.24
N PRO A 188 -8.58 3.52 15.27
CA PRO A 188 -7.38 3.72 14.47
C PRO A 188 -6.39 2.60 14.76
N SER A 189 -6.09 1.77 13.75
CA SER A 189 -5.02 0.79 13.90
C SER A 189 -3.75 1.56 14.24
N LYS A 190 -2.97 1.08 15.22
CA LYS A 190 -1.58 1.51 15.35
C LYS A 190 -0.97 1.43 13.97
N GLU A 191 -0.30 2.50 13.56
CA GLU A 191 0.47 2.51 12.32
C GLU A 191 1.35 1.27 12.38
N LYS A 192 1.05 0.29 11.51
CA LYS A 192 2.02 -0.76 11.27
C LYS A 192 3.13 -0.01 10.58
N GLU A 193 4.25 0.17 11.26
CA GLU A 193 5.50 0.52 10.58
C GLU A 193 5.58 -0.46 9.41
N SER A 194 5.34 0.05 8.21
CA SER A 194 5.53 -0.75 7.00
C SER A 194 6.97 -1.23 7.09
N PRO A 195 7.26 -2.54 6.94
CA PRO A 195 8.64 -2.99 6.95
C PRO A 195 9.37 -2.15 5.92
N VAL A 196 10.25 -1.28 6.40
CA VAL A 196 11.09 -0.45 5.55
C VAL A 196 12.02 -1.46 4.89
N TYR A 197 11.66 -1.86 3.68
CA TYR A 197 12.52 -2.71 2.87
C TYR A 197 13.72 -1.84 2.49
N SER A 198 14.76 -1.90 3.32
CA SER A 198 16.04 -1.27 3.00
C SER A 198 16.70 -2.08 1.89
N ARG A 199 17.23 -1.40 0.87
CA ARG A 199 18.12 -2.04 -0.12
C ARG A 199 19.48 -2.38 0.46
N ASP A 200 19.80 -1.85 1.64
CA ASP A 200 21.03 -2.13 2.37
C ASP A 200 20.93 -3.52 3.03
N THR A 201 21.58 -4.49 2.40
CA THR A 201 21.63 -5.89 2.86
C THR A 201 22.33 -6.05 4.21
N GLU A 202 23.30 -5.19 4.53
CA GLU A 202 24.05 -5.24 5.79
C GLU A 202 23.16 -4.78 6.96
N LEU A 203 22.39 -3.72 6.75
CA LEU A 203 21.41 -3.24 7.72
C LEU A 203 20.31 -4.28 7.99
N VAL A 204 19.82 -4.96 6.95
CA VAL A 204 18.84 -6.04 7.09
C VAL A 204 19.43 -7.23 7.86
N ALA A 205 20.66 -7.64 7.55
CA ALA A 205 21.34 -8.74 8.23
C ALA A 205 21.59 -8.43 9.72
N ASN A 206 21.99 -7.21 10.05
CA ASN A 206 22.21 -6.78 11.43
C ASN A 206 20.92 -6.72 12.24
N ASN A 207 19.83 -6.20 11.66
CA ASN A 207 18.50 -6.21 12.29
C ASN A 207 18.02 -7.65 12.54
N PHE A 208 18.20 -8.53 11.55
CA PHE A 208 17.88 -9.95 11.68
C PHE A 208 18.68 -10.61 12.81
N LYS A 209 20.00 -10.38 12.88
CA LYS A 209 20.86 -10.90 13.95
C LYS A 209 20.40 -10.43 15.33
N GLN A 210 20.09 -9.15 15.50
CA GLN A 210 19.61 -8.62 16.78
C GLN A 210 18.29 -9.24 17.21
N LEU A 211 17.37 -9.46 16.27
CA LEU A 211 16.09 -10.10 16.54
C LEU A 211 16.29 -11.51 17.11
N PHE A 212 17.10 -12.35 16.46
CA PHE A 212 17.36 -13.71 16.94
C PHE A 212 18.16 -13.77 18.24
N VAL A 213 19.08 -12.82 18.49
CA VAL A 213 19.77 -12.71 19.77
C VAL A 213 18.79 -12.40 20.91
N SER A 214 17.80 -11.53 20.68
CA SER A 214 16.78 -11.19 21.68
C SER A 214 15.82 -12.35 21.94
N VAL A 215 15.34 -13.02 20.88
CA VAL A 215 14.47 -14.19 20.99
C VAL A 215 15.19 -15.32 21.71
N GLY A 216 16.46 -15.59 21.37
CA GLY A 216 17.27 -16.61 22.03
C GLY A 216 17.47 -16.34 23.52
N ARG A 217 17.77 -15.08 23.91
CA ARG A 217 17.87 -14.70 25.33
C ARG A 217 16.54 -14.90 26.08
N ASN A 218 15.43 -14.43 25.51
CA ASN A 218 14.12 -14.55 26.15
C ASN A 218 13.71 -16.02 26.31
N ALA A 219 13.94 -16.85 25.29
CA ALA A 219 13.67 -18.29 25.34
C ALA A 219 14.52 -18.99 26.40
N ALA A 220 15.82 -18.69 26.47
CA ALA A 220 16.72 -19.26 27.47
C ALA A 220 16.32 -18.87 28.90
N GLN A 221 15.96 -17.60 29.13
CA GLN A 221 15.49 -17.13 30.43
C GLN A 221 14.17 -17.80 30.83
N THR A 222 13.22 -17.92 29.90
CA THR A 222 11.94 -18.59 30.14
C THR A 222 12.16 -20.07 30.45
N ALA A 223 13.02 -20.76 29.69
CA ALA A 223 13.37 -22.16 29.93
C ALA A 223 14.03 -22.36 31.29
N ALA A 224 14.95 -21.47 31.69
CA ALA A 224 15.60 -21.52 33.00
C ALA A 224 14.59 -21.30 34.14
N GLN A 225 13.68 -20.33 34.00
CA GLN A 225 12.60 -20.10 34.96
C GLN A 225 11.68 -21.31 35.09
N LEU A 226 11.28 -21.91 33.96
CA LEU A 226 10.47 -23.12 33.95
C LEU A 226 11.20 -24.31 34.57
N ALA A 227 12.51 -24.47 34.35
CA ALA A 227 13.29 -25.52 34.99
C ALA A 227 13.32 -25.38 36.52
N ILE A 228 13.47 -24.15 37.03
CA ILE A 228 13.40 -23.85 38.47
C ILE A 228 12.01 -24.18 39.02
N VAL A 229 10.94 -23.76 38.34
CA VAL A 229 9.56 -24.00 38.79
C VAL A 229 9.21 -25.49 38.84
N ASN A 230 9.86 -26.33 38.02
CA ASN A 230 9.57 -27.76 37.91
C ASN A 230 10.65 -28.65 38.55
N ASP A 231 11.56 -28.09 39.38
CA ASP A 231 12.66 -28.81 40.04
C ASP A 231 13.54 -29.66 39.08
N ILE A 232 13.71 -29.20 37.83
CA ILE A 232 14.53 -29.89 36.83
C ILE A 232 15.98 -29.43 36.99
N ASN A 233 16.85 -30.34 37.41
CA ASN A 233 18.29 -30.06 37.56
C ASN A 233 18.97 -29.97 36.18
N THR A 234 19.35 -28.77 35.75
CA THR A 234 19.97 -28.50 34.43
C THR A 234 21.50 -28.67 34.42
N SER A 235 22.08 -29.30 35.45
CA SER A 235 23.53 -29.39 35.65
C SER A 235 24.28 -30.29 34.65
N ASP A 236 23.60 -31.08 33.81
CA ASP A 236 24.26 -31.91 32.80
C ASP A 236 24.71 -31.08 31.59
N THR A 237 25.80 -30.34 31.81
CA THR A 237 26.48 -29.50 30.81
C THR A 237 27.54 -30.30 30.03
N SER A 238 27.30 -31.60 29.78
CA SER A 238 28.23 -32.47 29.05
C SER A 238 27.91 -32.62 27.57
N LEU A 239 26.81 -32.05 27.08
CA LEU A 239 26.33 -32.22 25.69
C LEU A 239 26.63 -31.05 24.74
N PHE A 240 27.27 -29.97 25.22
CA PHE A 240 27.57 -28.78 24.41
C PHE A 240 29.07 -28.41 24.45
N SER A 241 29.96 -29.37 24.18
CA SER A 241 31.29 -29.02 23.69
C SER A 241 31.20 -28.76 22.19
N PRO A 242 31.51 -27.55 21.69
CA PRO A 242 31.55 -27.31 20.26
C PRO A 242 32.62 -28.22 19.62
N PRO A 243 32.37 -28.78 18.42
CA PRO A 243 33.38 -29.56 17.73
C PRO A 243 34.63 -28.70 17.53
N THR A 244 35.77 -29.25 17.93
CA THR A 244 37.07 -28.63 17.73
C THR A 244 37.46 -28.84 16.27
N ILE A 245 37.30 -27.76 15.49
CA ILE A 245 37.76 -27.50 14.10
C ILE A 245 37.69 -28.70 13.14
#